data_AF-A0A924NLI4-F1
#
_entry.id   AF-A0A924NLI4-F1
#
_cell.length_a   1.000
_cell.length_b   1.000
_cell.length_c   1.000
_cell.angle_alpha   90.00
_cell.angle_beta   90.00
_cell.angle_gamma   90.00
#
_symmetry.space_group_name_H-M   'P 1'
#
loop_
_entity.id
_entity.type
_entity.pdbx_description
1 polymer ?
#
loop_
_entity_poly.entity_id
_entity_poly.type
_entity_poly.pdbx_seq_one_letter_code
_entity_poly.pdbx_strand_id
1 'polypeptide(L)'
;MSAGYCWPWRDARPDGSLPDDVTVGDWKRPWNNKKETSVGGAPGRSFWSSDPAGFGQVGCVYTAQGFEYDWSGVIMGPDLVWRDDHWVAQPGESHDSAVRRAPLADFDRAVRNIYKVLLTRGMAGSVVLSTDPETQAMLGSLLGRVPAVTS
;
A
#
# COMPACT_ATOMS: atom_id res chain seq x y z
N MET A 1 -4.88 -6.67 -0.32
CA MET A 1 -4.76 -5.19 -0.16
C MET A 1 -3.29 -4.86 0.02
N SER A 2 -2.83 -3.76 -0.56
CA SER A 2 -1.46 -3.28 -0.47
C SER A 2 -1.43 -1.78 -0.17
N ALA A 3 -0.26 -1.28 0.23
CA ALA A 3 -0.07 0.14 0.52
C ALA A 3 1.34 0.62 0.14
N GLY A 4 1.49 1.93 -0.07
CA GLY A 4 2.80 2.58 -0.08
C GLY A 4 3.47 2.46 1.30
N TYR A 5 4.80 2.47 1.34
CA TYR A 5 5.53 2.22 2.59
C TYR A 5 5.62 3.50 3.44
N CYS A 6 4.48 3.95 3.97
CA CYS A 6 4.30 5.18 4.73
C CYS A 6 4.05 4.99 6.23
N TRP A 7 4.05 3.75 6.72
CA TRP A 7 3.87 3.44 8.13
C TRP A 7 5.08 2.68 8.65
N PRO A 8 5.37 2.74 9.97
CA PRO A 8 6.37 1.87 10.58
C PRO A 8 6.07 0.41 10.22
N TRP A 9 7.10 -0.41 10.05
CA TRP A 9 6.92 -1.86 9.95
C TRP A 9 7.65 -2.47 11.14
N ARG A 10 6.96 -2.60 12.26
CA ARG A 10 7.51 -3.15 13.49
C ARG A 10 7.59 -4.67 13.39
N ASP A 11 8.53 -5.25 14.12
CA ASP A 11 8.65 -6.71 14.19
C ASP A 11 7.52 -7.32 14.99
N ALA A 12 7.29 -8.62 14.79
CA ALA A 12 6.31 -9.37 15.58
C ALA A 12 6.61 -9.24 17.08
N ARG A 13 5.54 -9.14 17.87
CA ARG A 13 5.63 -9.10 19.33
C ARG A 13 6.12 -10.47 19.86
N PRO A 14 6.60 -10.53 21.12
CA PRO A 14 7.02 -11.80 21.74
C PRO A 14 5.94 -12.89 21.75
N ASP A 15 4.66 -12.50 21.72
CA ASP A 15 3.51 -13.43 21.62
C ASP A 15 3.23 -13.92 20.19
N GLY A 16 4.05 -13.52 19.21
CA GLY A 16 3.92 -13.84 17.79
C GLY A 16 3.00 -12.90 17.02
N SER A 17 2.22 -12.03 17.67
CA SER A 17 1.29 -11.14 16.97
C SER A 17 2.01 -10.07 16.16
N LEU A 18 1.47 -9.75 14.98
CA LEU A 18 1.94 -8.63 14.18
C LEU A 18 1.33 -7.31 14.70
N PRO A 19 2.10 -6.21 14.78
CA PRO A 19 1.55 -4.91 15.14
C PRO A 19 0.64 -4.32 14.06
N ASP A 20 -0.50 -3.75 14.48
CA ASP A 20 -1.40 -2.99 13.61
C ASP A 20 -0.76 -1.65 13.23
N ASP A 21 0.13 -1.68 12.25
CA ASP A 21 0.94 -0.54 11.85
C ASP A 21 0.30 0.32 10.78
N VAL A 22 -0.35 -0.30 9.79
CA VAL A 22 -1.02 0.42 8.70
C VAL A 22 -2.31 0.98 9.25
N THR A 23 -2.40 2.30 9.33
CA THR A 23 -3.53 3.00 9.95
C THR A 23 -4.12 4.02 8.97
N VAL A 24 -5.44 3.93 8.73
CA VAL A 24 -6.21 4.87 7.92
C VAL A 24 -7.49 5.22 8.67
N GLY A 25 -7.52 6.40 9.29
CA GLY A 25 -8.57 6.75 10.25
C GLY A 25 -8.61 5.75 11.41
N ASP A 26 -9.78 5.20 11.71
CA ASP A 26 -9.96 4.17 12.75
C ASP A 26 -9.62 2.75 12.25
N TRP A 27 -9.46 2.58 10.93
CA TRP A 27 -9.09 1.29 10.36
C TRP A 27 -7.60 1.03 10.56
N LYS A 28 -7.28 -0.17 11.04
CA LYS A 28 -5.90 -0.60 11.26
C LYS A 28 -5.70 -2.05 10.89
N ARG A 29 -4.53 -2.36 10.33
CA ARG A 29 -4.09 -3.72 10.00
C ARG A 29 -2.58 -3.87 10.10
N PRO A 30 -2.09 -5.09 10.35
CA PRO A 30 -0.66 -5.36 10.28
C PRO A 30 -0.17 -5.35 8.84
N TRP A 31 1.07 -4.92 8.65
CA TRP A 31 1.83 -5.30 7.47
C TRP A 31 1.96 -6.81 7.37
N ASN A 32 2.27 -7.31 6.18
CA ASN A 32 2.62 -8.71 6.03
C ASN A 32 3.90 -9.07 6.77
N ASN A 33 4.15 -10.37 6.94
CA ASN A 33 5.38 -10.83 7.57
C ASN A 33 6.62 -10.48 6.72
N LYS A 34 7.65 -9.88 7.34
CA LYS A 34 8.92 -9.54 6.69
C LYS A 34 9.76 -10.77 6.34
N LYS A 35 9.61 -11.84 7.12
CA LYS A 35 10.48 -13.02 7.09
C LYS A 35 9.93 -14.09 6.15
N GLU A 36 10.82 -14.90 5.59
CA GLU A 36 10.45 -16.06 4.80
C GLU A 36 9.86 -17.19 5.66
N THR A 37 10.18 -17.21 6.94
CA THR A 37 9.61 -18.13 7.93
C THR A 37 8.28 -17.60 8.45
N SER A 38 7.33 -18.51 8.71
CA SER A 38 6.09 -18.16 9.40
C SER A 38 6.35 -17.58 10.80
N VAL A 39 5.54 -16.60 11.20
CA VAL A 39 5.57 -15.98 12.54
C VAL A 39 4.15 -15.76 13.02
N GLY A 40 3.80 -16.33 14.19
CA GLY A 40 2.52 -16.08 14.86
C GLY A 40 1.28 -16.37 14.02
N GLY A 41 1.34 -17.41 13.18
CA GLY A 41 0.27 -17.77 12.25
C GLY A 41 0.29 -16.99 10.94
N ALA A 42 1.06 -15.90 10.82
CA ALA A 42 1.29 -15.28 9.52
C ALA A 42 2.23 -16.18 8.68
N PRO A 43 1.93 -16.40 7.39
CA PRO A 43 2.78 -17.20 6.51
C PRO A 43 4.12 -16.49 6.25
N GLY A 44 5.06 -17.22 5.65
CA GLY A 44 6.27 -16.62 5.10
C GLY A 44 5.93 -15.52 4.08
N ARG A 45 6.83 -14.55 3.93
CA ARG A 45 6.69 -13.40 3.03
C ARG A 45 6.21 -13.78 1.62
N SER A 46 6.75 -14.86 1.05
CA SER A 46 6.41 -15.34 -0.30
C SER A 46 5.02 -15.97 -0.42
N PHE A 47 4.40 -16.36 0.71
CA PHE A 47 3.11 -17.05 0.74
C PHE A 47 1.97 -16.16 1.27
N TRP A 48 2.28 -14.94 1.74
CA TRP A 48 1.30 -13.99 2.28
C TRP A 48 0.08 -13.74 1.38
N SER A 49 0.31 -13.72 0.08
CA SER A 49 -0.68 -13.42 -0.96
C SER A 49 -1.66 -14.55 -1.25
N SER A 50 -1.25 -15.80 -1.01
CA SER A 50 -1.94 -17.02 -1.44
C SER A 50 -2.41 -17.91 -0.28
N ASP A 51 -1.77 -17.79 0.87
CA ASP A 51 -2.14 -18.52 2.08
C ASP A 51 -3.33 -17.82 2.77
N PRO A 52 -4.42 -18.54 3.10
CA PRO A 52 -5.53 -17.99 3.88
C PRO A 52 -5.08 -17.31 5.18
N ALA A 53 -3.98 -17.74 5.79
CA ALA A 53 -3.42 -17.14 7.00
C ALA A 53 -2.73 -15.78 6.75
N GLY A 54 -2.51 -15.42 5.48
CA GLY A 54 -2.12 -14.07 5.05
C GLY A 54 -3.28 -13.08 4.94
N PHE A 55 -4.52 -13.57 5.00
CA PHE A 55 -5.71 -12.73 4.96
C PHE A 55 -5.75 -11.74 6.14
N GLY A 56 -6.14 -10.50 5.87
CA GLY A 56 -6.18 -9.43 6.87
C GLY A 56 -4.84 -8.68 7.07
N GLN A 57 -3.77 -9.05 6.39
CA GLN A 57 -2.51 -8.29 6.38
C GLN A 57 -2.44 -7.36 5.15
N VAL A 58 -1.56 -6.36 5.20
CA VAL A 58 -1.30 -5.40 4.11
C VAL A 58 0.06 -5.69 3.48
N GLY A 59 0.09 -5.86 2.16
CA GLY A 59 1.35 -6.04 1.41
C GLY A 59 1.99 -4.71 1.01
N CYS A 60 3.28 -4.75 0.71
CA CYS A 60 4.00 -3.63 0.10
C CYS A 60 4.54 -4.01 -1.29
N VAL A 61 5.19 -3.08 -1.98
CA VAL A 61 5.77 -3.32 -3.33
C VAL A 61 6.68 -4.55 -3.37
N TYR A 62 7.39 -4.80 -2.29
CA TYR A 62 8.37 -5.88 -2.17
C TYR A 62 7.74 -7.27 -2.03
N THR A 63 6.42 -7.34 -1.85
CA THR A 63 5.67 -8.57 -1.55
C THR A 63 4.51 -8.76 -2.52
N ALA A 64 4.10 -7.69 -3.21
CA ALA A 64 3.12 -7.72 -4.29
C ALA A 64 3.70 -8.23 -5.63
N GLN A 65 5.03 -8.34 -5.75
CA GLN A 65 5.70 -8.70 -6.99
C GLN A 65 5.59 -10.23 -7.24
N GLY A 66 4.79 -10.62 -8.24
CA GLY A 66 4.64 -12.03 -8.66
C GLY A 66 3.23 -12.61 -8.53
N PHE A 67 2.23 -11.83 -8.11
CA PHE A 67 0.85 -12.29 -7.99
C PHE A 67 -0.11 -11.43 -8.81
N GLU A 68 -1.10 -12.09 -9.41
CA GLU A 68 -2.21 -11.48 -10.13
C GLU A 68 -3.50 -11.78 -9.35
N TYR A 69 -4.29 -10.76 -9.06
CA TYR A 69 -5.60 -10.90 -8.40
C TYR A 69 -6.68 -10.33 -9.32
N ASP A 70 -7.91 -10.83 -9.25
CA ASP A 70 -9.03 -10.24 -9.99
C ASP A 70 -9.18 -8.75 -9.65
N TRP A 71 -9.15 -8.42 -8.35
CA TRP A 71 -9.20 -7.05 -7.85
C TRP A 71 -8.05 -6.76 -6.89
N SER A 72 -7.41 -5.60 -7.06
CA SER A 72 -6.43 -5.09 -6.10
C SER A 72 -7.00 -3.90 -5.32
N GLY A 73 -6.62 -3.76 -4.06
CA GLY A 73 -6.92 -2.59 -3.24
C GLY A 73 -5.61 -1.94 -2.82
N VAL A 74 -5.41 -0.67 -3.19
CA VAL A 74 -4.16 0.06 -2.96
C VAL A 74 -4.42 1.28 -2.08
N ILE A 75 -3.73 1.37 -0.95
CA ILE A 75 -3.70 2.54 -0.09
C ILE A 75 -2.51 3.41 -0.48
N MET A 76 -2.78 4.62 -0.95
CA MET A 76 -1.79 5.67 -1.18
C MET A 76 -1.57 6.48 0.09
N GLY A 77 -0.34 6.44 0.59
CA GLY A 77 0.08 7.22 1.73
C GLY A 77 0.51 8.64 1.34
N PRO A 78 0.95 9.45 2.32
CA PRO A 78 1.33 10.84 2.11
C PRO A 78 2.69 11.02 1.38
N ASP A 79 3.40 9.95 1.05
CA ASP A 79 4.67 9.98 0.32
C ASP A 79 4.54 10.40 -1.16
N LEU A 80 3.32 10.38 -1.71
CA LEU A 80 2.99 10.91 -3.03
C LEU A 80 1.58 11.51 -3.04
N VAL A 81 1.50 12.82 -3.22
CA VAL A 81 0.22 13.57 -3.18
C VAL A 81 0.01 14.41 -4.43
N TRP A 82 -1.21 14.83 -4.67
CA TRP A 82 -1.57 15.77 -5.73
C TRP A 82 -1.69 17.19 -5.19
N ARG A 83 -1.00 18.15 -5.79
CA ARG A 83 -1.08 19.58 -5.46
C ARG A 83 -0.94 20.40 -6.73
N ASP A 84 -1.67 21.50 -6.85
CA ASP A 84 -1.50 22.47 -7.95
C ASP A 84 -1.36 21.81 -9.33
N ASP A 85 -2.25 20.86 -9.64
CA ASP A 85 -2.31 20.12 -10.92
C ASP A 85 -1.09 19.24 -11.24
N HIS A 86 -0.32 18.83 -10.23
CA HIS A 86 0.79 17.90 -10.39
C HIS A 86 1.00 17.00 -9.17
N TRP A 87 1.78 15.94 -9.40
CA TRP A 87 2.18 15.00 -8.35
C TRP A 87 3.41 15.52 -7.60
N VAL A 88 3.33 15.56 -6.27
CA VAL A 88 4.38 15.98 -5.35
C VAL A 88 4.81 14.80 -4.49
N ALA A 89 6.07 14.41 -4.62
CA ALA A 89 6.68 13.37 -3.81
C ALA A 89 7.18 13.93 -2.46
N GLN A 90 6.92 13.21 -1.36
CA GLN A 90 7.30 13.62 -0.01
C GLN A 90 8.20 12.56 0.66
N PRO A 91 9.53 12.61 0.48
CA PRO A 91 10.44 11.63 1.07
C PRO A 91 10.31 11.50 2.59
N GLY A 92 9.99 12.59 3.30
CA GLY A 92 9.83 12.61 4.75
C GLY A 92 8.70 11.71 5.27
N GLU A 93 7.70 11.47 4.44
CA GLU A 93 6.49 10.68 4.72
C GLU A 93 6.68 9.19 4.42
N SER A 94 7.80 8.82 3.80
CA SER A 94 8.15 7.42 3.56
C SER A 94 8.87 6.81 4.77
N HIS A 95 8.52 5.56 5.08
CA HIS A 95 9.23 4.70 6.02
C HIS A 95 10.19 3.74 5.30
N ASP A 96 10.28 3.79 3.96
CA ASP A 96 11.23 3.01 3.19
C ASP A 96 12.62 3.65 3.19
N SER A 97 13.49 3.16 4.08
CA SER A 97 14.86 3.64 4.19
C SER A 97 15.70 3.47 2.92
N ALA A 98 15.32 2.56 2.01
CA ALA A 98 16.07 2.31 0.79
C ALA A 98 15.92 3.44 -0.23
N VAL A 99 14.76 4.11 -0.24
CA VAL A 99 14.47 5.19 -1.20
C VAL A 99 14.42 6.57 -0.54
N ARG A 100 13.99 6.67 0.73
CA ARG A 100 13.77 7.97 1.41
C ARG A 100 15.01 8.87 1.49
N ARG A 101 16.21 8.31 1.49
CA ARG A 101 17.48 9.06 1.57
C ARG A 101 18.02 9.47 0.19
N ALA A 102 17.37 9.05 -0.89
CA ALA A 102 17.78 9.41 -2.24
C ALA A 102 17.53 10.91 -2.51
N PRO A 103 18.23 11.50 -3.49
CA PRO A 103 17.87 12.81 -4.02
C PRO A 103 16.38 12.86 -4.42
N LEU A 104 15.74 14.02 -4.27
CA LEU A 104 14.29 14.16 -4.50
C LEU A 104 13.83 13.62 -5.86
N ALA A 105 14.58 13.88 -6.93
CA ALA A 105 14.26 13.38 -8.27
C ALA A 105 14.29 11.84 -8.37
N ASP A 106 15.23 11.20 -7.66
CA ASP A 106 15.31 9.73 -7.61
C ASP A 106 14.19 9.15 -6.74
N PHE A 107 13.86 9.79 -5.62
CA PHE A 107 12.74 9.41 -4.79
C PHE A 107 11.40 9.54 -5.55
N ASP A 108 11.16 10.66 -6.24
CA ASP A 108 9.95 10.90 -7.03
C ASP A 108 9.75 9.79 -8.08
N ARG A 109 10.82 9.45 -8.81
CA ARG A 109 10.80 8.33 -9.75
C ARG A 109 10.52 6.99 -9.05
N ALA A 110 11.16 6.74 -7.91
CA ALA A 110 11.00 5.50 -7.17
C ALA A 110 9.57 5.33 -6.63
N VAL A 111 9.00 6.35 -5.99
CA VAL A 111 7.66 6.30 -5.39
C VAL A 111 6.57 6.15 -6.46
N ARG A 112 6.71 6.83 -7.62
CA ARG A 112 5.82 6.62 -8.77
C ARG A 112 5.89 5.19 -9.29
N ASN A 113 7.09 4.62 -9.39
CA ASN A 113 7.27 3.23 -9.80
C ASN A 113 6.66 2.25 -8.79
N ILE A 114 6.77 2.52 -7.49
CA ILE A 114 6.13 1.73 -6.42
C ILE A 114 4.62 1.70 -6.66
N TYR A 115 3.97 2.86 -6.77
CA TYR A 115 2.53 2.92 -6.98
C TYR A 115 2.10 2.34 -8.32
N LYS A 116 2.88 2.54 -9.39
CA LYS A 116 2.64 1.86 -10.68
C LYS A 116 2.62 0.34 -10.51
N VAL A 117 3.58 -0.24 -9.80
CA VAL A 117 3.62 -1.69 -9.55
C VAL A 117 2.39 -2.14 -8.77
N LEU A 118 2.03 -1.44 -7.69
CA LEU A 118 0.88 -1.79 -6.85
C LEU A 118 -0.44 -1.71 -7.62
N LEU A 119 -0.66 -0.62 -8.36
CA LEU A 119 -1.90 -0.36 -9.10
C LEU A 119 -2.11 -1.30 -10.30
N THR A 120 -1.04 -1.90 -10.81
CA THR A 120 -1.06 -2.82 -11.97
C THR A 120 -1.13 -4.30 -11.59
N ARG A 121 -1.38 -4.64 -10.32
CA ARG A 121 -1.53 -6.03 -9.87
C ARG A 121 -2.94 -6.61 -10.07
N GLY A 122 -3.96 -5.75 -10.23
CA GLY A 122 -5.34 -6.16 -10.45
C GLY A 122 -5.61 -6.44 -11.93
N MET A 123 -6.08 -7.65 -12.26
CA MET A 123 -6.39 -8.04 -13.64
C MET A 123 -7.72 -7.47 -14.13
N ALA A 124 -8.74 -7.46 -13.28
CA ALA A 124 -10.06 -6.91 -13.58
C ALA A 124 -10.19 -5.44 -13.15
N GLY A 125 -9.49 -5.03 -12.09
CA GLY A 125 -9.47 -3.64 -11.64
C GLY A 125 -8.72 -3.39 -10.35
N SER A 126 -8.57 -2.10 -10.01
CA SER A 126 -7.91 -1.65 -8.79
C SER A 126 -8.77 -0.60 -8.09
N VAL A 127 -9.02 -0.81 -6.80
CA VAL A 127 -9.62 0.18 -5.90
C VAL A 127 -8.50 0.97 -5.25
N VAL A 128 -8.59 2.30 -5.29
CA VAL A 128 -7.57 3.20 -4.75
C VAL A 128 -8.17 4.05 -3.64
N LEU A 129 -7.46 4.10 -2.52
CA LEU A 129 -7.74 5.03 -1.43
C LEU A 129 -6.48 5.85 -1.16
N SER A 130 -6.56 7.16 -1.25
CA SER A 130 -5.54 8.05 -0.72
C SER A 130 -5.89 8.50 0.70
N THR A 131 -4.88 8.52 1.54
CA THR A 131 -4.96 9.12 2.89
C THR A 131 -4.96 10.64 2.85
N ASP A 132 -4.58 11.24 1.73
CA ASP A 132 -4.62 12.67 1.50
C ASP A 132 -5.95 13.09 0.84
N PRO A 133 -6.75 13.99 1.45
CA PRO A 133 -8.07 14.36 0.93
C PRO A 133 -8.06 14.98 -0.47
N GLU A 134 -7.09 15.83 -0.79
CA GLU A 134 -6.99 16.47 -2.11
C GLU A 134 -6.65 15.45 -3.20
N THR A 135 -5.70 14.55 -2.91
CA THR A 135 -5.36 13.42 -3.78
C THR A 135 -6.55 12.49 -3.98
N GLN A 136 -7.30 12.18 -2.92
CA GLN A 136 -8.51 11.35 -3.01
C GLN A 136 -9.58 12.01 -3.89
N ALA A 137 -9.80 13.31 -3.74
CA ALA A 137 -10.75 14.07 -4.56
C ALA A 137 -10.33 14.08 -6.04
N MET A 138 -9.03 14.31 -6.31
CA MET A 138 -8.48 14.25 -7.67
C MET A 138 -8.70 12.86 -8.29
N LEU A 139 -8.32 11.78 -7.59
CA LEU A 139 -8.53 10.41 -8.07
C LEU A 139 -10.01 10.12 -8.35
N GLY A 140 -10.91 10.59 -7.47
CA GLY A 140 -12.34 10.49 -7.65
C GLY A 140 -12.85 11.22 -8.89
N SER A 141 -12.22 12.35 -9.28
CA SER A 141 -12.60 13.10 -10.48
C SER A 141 -12.25 12.37 -11.79
N LEU A 142 -11.24 11.50 -11.78
CA LEU A 142 -10.84 10.67 -12.92
C LEU A 142 -11.83 9.52 -13.20
N LEU A 143 -12.50 9.06 -12.15
CA LEU A 143 -13.56 8.06 -12.24
C LEU A 143 -14.85 8.79 -12.61
N GLY A 144 -15.11 8.91 -13.92
CA GLY A 144 -16.36 9.52 -14.41
C GLY A 144 -17.57 9.02 -13.63
N ARG A 145 -18.49 9.92 -13.27
CA ARG A 145 -19.65 9.63 -12.39
C ARG A 145 -20.30 8.29 -12.79
N VAL A 146 -20.08 7.25 -11.99
CA VAL A 146 -20.87 6.02 -12.10
C VAL A 146 -22.28 6.41 -11.64
N PRO A 147 -23.33 6.27 -12.48
CA PRO A 147 -24.69 6.53 -12.05
C PRO A 147 -24.97 5.68 -10.82
N ALA A 148 -25.51 6.30 -9.76
CA ALA A 148 -25.97 5.56 -8.61
C ALA A 148 -26.98 4.51 -9.09
N VAL A 149 -26.71 3.22 -8.80
CA VAL A 149 -27.71 2.17 -8.97
C VAL A 149 -28.80 2.45 -7.95
N THR A 150 -29.86 3.10 -8.39
CA THR A 150 -31.12 3.19 -7.64
C THR A 150 -31.65 1.77 -7.46
N SER A 151 -31.73 1.34 -6.20
CA SER A 151 -32.45 0.13 -5.77
C SER A 151 -33.95 0.30 -5.93
#